data_AF-A0A269XN62-F1
#
_entry.id   AF-A0A269XN62-F1
#
_cell.length_a   1.000
_cell.length_b   1.000
_cell.length_c   1.000
_cell.angle_alpha   90.00
_cell.angle_beta   90.00
_cell.angle_gamma   90.00
#
_symmetry.space_group_name_H-M   'P 1'
#
loop_
_entity.id
_entity.type
_entity.pdbx_description
1 polymer ?
#
loop_
_entity_poly.entity_id
_entity_poly.type
_entity_poly.pdbx_seq_one_letter_code
_entity_poly.pdbx_strand_id
1 'polypeptide(L)'
;MMLWVAGEANNVIKSYEKALYEIVLFISEQVPGPRPRELTENTTLRDDLRMHNDDAEKLMDSYFERFGVNAQTFDFEKYFPQEGDGIIGALLFGFLNRKHRQQDPEPLTIAMLAHAAFVGAWG
;
A
#
# COMPACT_ATOMS: atom_id res chain seq x y z
N MET A 1 8.21 -8.57 -50.56
CA MET A 1 7.53 -9.84 -50.20
C MET A 1 7.71 -9.99 -48.69
N MET A 2 6.78 -9.42 -47.91
CA MET A 2 5.70 -10.14 -47.16
C MET A 2 6.30 -11.24 -46.26
N LEU A 3 6.06 -11.36 -44.94
CA LEU A 3 5.01 -10.82 -44.05
C LEU A 3 5.25 -11.39 -42.61
N TRP A 4 4.88 -10.65 -41.54
CA TRP A 4 4.59 -11.07 -40.13
C TRP A 4 5.75 -11.72 -39.30
N VAL A 5 5.94 -11.40 -38.02
CA VAL A 5 5.06 -11.78 -36.90
C VAL A 5 4.95 -10.63 -35.88
N ALA A 6 3.72 -10.11 -35.73
CA ALA A 6 3.30 -9.46 -34.50
C ALA A 6 3.27 -10.52 -33.39
N GLY A 7 4.17 -10.38 -32.43
CA GLY A 7 4.19 -11.20 -31.22
C GLY A 7 3.16 -10.69 -30.24
N GLU A 8 1.97 -11.24 -30.35
CA GLU A 8 0.84 -11.14 -29.42
C GLU A 8 1.29 -11.59 -28.01
N ALA A 9 1.40 -10.64 -27.08
CA ALA A 9 1.32 -10.92 -25.64
C ALA A 9 0.28 -9.97 -25.05
N ASN A 10 -0.98 -10.38 -25.11
CA ASN A 10 -2.11 -9.65 -24.53
C ASN A 10 -2.03 -9.66 -22.99
N ASN A 11 -1.37 -8.65 -22.43
CA ASN A 11 -1.94 -7.63 -21.54
C ASN A 11 -2.69 -8.08 -20.26
N VAL A 12 -2.08 -7.87 -19.08
CA VAL A 12 -2.81 -7.91 -17.78
C VAL A 12 -2.84 -6.57 -17.02
N ILE A 13 -1.95 -5.60 -17.25
CA ILE A 13 -2.20 -4.18 -16.89
C ILE A 13 -1.64 -3.26 -17.99
N LYS A 14 -2.50 -2.48 -18.65
CA LYS A 14 -2.19 -1.80 -19.93
C LYS A 14 -1.47 -0.45 -19.79
N SER A 15 -1.14 -0.01 -18.57
CA SER A 15 -0.37 1.21 -18.24
C SER A 15 -0.35 1.37 -16.70
N TYR A 16 0.63 2.08 -16.13
CA TYR A 16 0.60 2.51 -14.73
C TYR A 16 -0.70 3.25 -14.38
N GLU A 17 -1.22 4.05 -15.32
CA GLU A 17 -2.51 4.77 -15.15
C GLU A 17 -3.67 3.81 -14.89
N LYS A 18 -3.66 2.63 -15.55
CA LYS A 18 -4.68 1.61 -15.31
C LYS A 18 -4.50 1.00 -13.92
N ALA A 19 -3.27 0.67 -13.53
CA ALA A 19 -3.00 0.16 -12.18
C ALA A 19 -3.53 1.15 -11.13
N LEU A 20 -3.16 2.42 -11.27
CA LEU A 20 -3.57 3.49 -10.37
C LEU A 20 -5.09 3.60 -10.27
N TYR A 21 -5.80 3.60 -11.41
CA TYR A 21 -7.26 3.63 -11.44
C TYR A 21 -7.89 2.44 -10.68
N GLU A 22 -7.41 1.22 -10.94
CA GLU A 22 -7.91 0.00 -10.27
C GLU A 22 -7.61 0.00 -8.76
N ILE A 23 -6.46 0.53 -8.32
CA ILE A 23 -6.14 0.68 -6.90
C ILE A 23 -7.06 1.70 -6.23
N VAL A 24 -7.32 2.84 -6.88
CA VAL A 24 -8.25 3.85 -6.34
C VAL A 24 -9.67 3.29 -6.20
N LEU A 25 -10.12 2.49 -7.16
CA LEU A 25 -11.40 1.78 -7.07
C LEU A 25 -11.39 0.77 -5.92
N PHE A 26 -10.36 -0.08 -5.85
CA PHE A 26 -10.22 -1.07 -4.78
C PHE A 26 -10.25 -0.45 -3.38
N ILE A 27 -9.46 0.61 -3.15
CA ILE A 27 -9.46 1.35 -1.87
C ILE A 27 -10.84 1.95 -1.61
N SER A 28 -11.54 2.41 -2.64
CA SER A 28 -12.90 2.95 -2.50
C SER A 28 -13.98 1.94 -2.18
N GLU A 29 -13.78 0.69 -2.58
CA GLU A 29 -14.65 -0.42 -2.22
C GLU A 29 -14.41 -0.89 -0.78
N GLN A 30 -13.14 -0.94 -0.36
CA GLN A 30 -12.74 -1.55 0.91
C GLN A 30 -12.72 -0.57 2.10
N VAL A 31 -12.46 0.72 1.86
CA VAL A 31 -12.28 1.73 2.92
C VAL A 31 -13.48 2.66 2.96
N PRO A 32 -14.48 2.42 3.84
CA PRO A 32 -15.58 3.34 4.05
C PRO A 32 -15.09 4.64 4.71
N GLY A 33 -15.78 5.76 4.46
CA GLY A 33 -15.39 7.06 5.00
C GLY A 33 -15.41 7.15 6.54
N PRO A 34 -14.74 8.15 7.14
CA PRO A 34 -14.27 9.39 6.52
C PRO A 34 -12.89 9.27 5.85
N ARG A 35 -12.81 9.70 4.58
CA ARG A 35 -11.60 9.74 3.76
C ARG A 35 -11.54 11.04 2.97
N PRO A 36 -10.38 11.48 2.46
CA PRO A 36 -10.28 12.69 1.63
C PRO A 36 -11.26 12.66 0.45
N ARG A 37 -11.70 13.84 0.02
CA ARG A 37 -12.64 13.98 -1.12
C ARG A 37 -12.06 13.42 -2.42
N GLU A 38 -10.75 13.50 -2.58
CA GLU A 38 -10.00 13.00 -3.73
C GLU A 38 -8.86 12.12 -3.22
N LEU A 39 -8.77 10.91 -3.77
CA LEU A 39 -7.65 10.01 -3.54
C LEU A 39 -6.59 10.29 -4.60
N THR A 40 -5.35 10.53 -4.16
CA THR A 40 -4.22 10.84 -5.03
C THR A 40 -3.13 9.80 -4.84
N GLU A 41 -2.16 9.78 -5.74
CA GLU A 41 -0.96 8.92 -5.64
C GLU A 41 -0.23 9.05 -4.30
N ASN A 42 -0.24 10.23 -3.69
CA ASN A 42 0.42 10.52 -2.41
C ASN A 42 -0.43 10.18 -1.19
N THR A 43 -1.71 9.83 -1.37
CA THR A 43 -2.58 9.48 -0.27
C THR A 43 -2.04 8.24 0.46
N THR A 44 -1.85 8.38 1.77
CA THR A 44 -1.29 7.35 2.64
C THR A 44 -2.38 6.51 3.29
N LEU A 45 -2.13 5.21 3.46
CA LEU A 45 -3.11 4.32 4.10
C LEU A 45 -3.27 4.65 5.60
N ARG A 46 -2.17 4.89 6.32
CA ARG A 46 -2.23 5.19 7.75
C ARG A 46 -2.75 6.60 8.02
N ASP A 47 -2.13 7.64 7.46
CA ASP A 47 -2.37 9.01 7.95
C ASP A 47 -3.58 9.67 7.27
N ASP A 48 -3.72 9.53 5.95
CA ASP A 48 -4.84 10.13 5.21
C ASP A 48 -6.11 9.29 5.27
N LEU A 49 -5.98 7.96 5.15
CA LEU A 49 -7.13 7.04 5.23
C LEU A 49 -7.41 6.54 6.65
N ARG A 50 -6.57 6.92 7.63
CA ARG A 50 -6.76 6.61 9.05
C ARG A 50 -6.88 5.12 9.34
N MET A 51 -6.16 4.30 8.59
CA MET A 51 -6.15 2.85 8.81
C MET A 51 -5.29 2.49 10.01
N HIS A 52 -5.81 1.57 10.83
CA HIS A 52 -5.10 0.96 11.96
C HIS A 52 -4.62 -0.44 11.57
N ASN A 53 -3.71 -1.02 12.36
CA ASN A 53 -2.98 -2.25 11.99
C ASN A 53 -3.89 -3.37 11.49
N ASP A 54 -4.91 -3.75 12.25
CA ASP A 54 -5.83 -4.83 11.87
C ASP A 54 -6.61 -4.56 10.56
N ASP A 55 -6.92 -3.30 10.27
CA ASP A 55 -7.63 -2.91 9.05
C ASP A 55 -6.67 -2.87 7.85
N ALA A 56 -5.46 -2.35 8.08
CA ALA A 56 -4.41 -2.28 7.09
C ALA A 56 -3.91 -3.67 6.68
N GLU A 57 -3.74 -4.58 7.63
CA GLU A 57 -3.33 -5.97 7.37
C GLU A 57 -4.35 -6.68 6.47
N LYS A 58 -5.64 -6.61 6.83
CA LYS A 58 -6.73 -7.18 6.01
C LYS A 58 -6.79 -6.58 4.60
N LEU A 59 -6.59 -5.27 4.47
CA LEU A 59 -6.57 -4.61 3.17
C LEU A 59 -5.37 -5.09 2.34
N MET A 60 -4.19 -5.19 2.94
CA MET A 60 -2.97 -5.63 2.26
C MET A 60 -3.09 -7.09 1.81
N ASP A 61 -3.63 -7.97 2.64
CA ASP A 61 -3.92 -9.36 2.26
C ASP A 61 -4.85 -9.41 1.04
N SER A 62 -5.96 -8.68 1.10
CA SER A 62 -6.93 -8.59 0.00
C SER A 62 -6.30 -7.98 -1.27
N TYR A 63 -5.38 -7.04 -1.11
CA TYR A 63 -4.65 -6.41 -2.20
C TYR A 63 -3.70 -7.39 -2.87
N PHE A 64 -2.87 -8.11 -2.12
CA PHE A 64 -1.92 -9.07 -2.68
C PHE A 64 -2.63 -10.19 -3.42
N GLU A 65 -3.74 -10.69 -2.86
CA GLU A 65 -4.59 -11.69 -3.51
C GLU A 65 -5.25 -11.15 -4.79
N ARG A 66 -5.91 -9.99 -4.72
CA ARG A 66 -6.68 -9.44 -5.86
C ARG A 66 -5.80 -9.05 -7.04
N PHE A 67 -4.62 -8.49 -6.78
CA PHE A 67 -3.72 -7.98 -7.82
C PHE A 67 -2.58 -8.95 -8.17
N GLY A 68 -2.49 -10.10 -7.50
CA GLY A 68 -1.45 -11.10 -7.76
C GLY A 68 -0.04 -10.59 -7.50
N VAL A 69 0.12 -9.70 -6.53
CA VAL A 69 1.40 -9.05 -6.21
C VAL A 69 2.20 -9.97 -5.29
N ASN A 70 3.42 -10.30 -5.71
CA ASN A 70 4.34 -11.06 -4.89
C ASN A 70 4.83 -10.24 -3.68
N ALA A 71 4.44 -10.66 -2.47
CA ALA A 71 4.70 -9.96 -1.21
C ALA A 71 6.00 -10.40 -0.48
N GLN A 72 6.89 -11.18 -1.11
CA GLN A 72 8.08 -11.74 -0.42
C GLN A 72 8.98 -10.71 0.28
N THR A 73 9.03 -9.48 -0.21
CA THR A 73 9.82 -8.37 0.32
C THR A 73 8.98 -7.35 1.09
N PHE A 74 7.67 -7.59 1.22
CA PHE A 74 6.78 -6.71 1.98
C PHE A 74 7.04 -6.88 3.48
N ASP A 75 7.34 -5.78 4.13
CA ASP A 75 7.47 -5.69 5.59
C ASP A 75 6.35 -4.79 6.11
N PHE A 76 5.38 -5.37 6.80
CA PHE A 76 4.22 -4.64 7.30
C PHE A 76 4.62 -3.67 8.43
N GLU A 77 5.51 -4.06 9.34
CA GLU A 77 5.91 -3.25 10.49
C GLU A 77 6.65 -1.97 10.06
N LYS A 78 7.23 -1.98 8.85
CA LYS A 78 7.82 -0.80 8.20
C LYS A 78 6.81 0.34 8.00
N TYR A 79 5.55 0.02 7.73
CA TYR A 79 4.48 0.99 7.44
C TYR A 79 3.47 1.14 8.59
N PHE A 80 3.26 0.06 9.34
CA PHE A 80 2.30 -0.07 10.43
C PHE A 80 2.96 -0.74 11.64
N PRO A 81 3.82 -0.02 12.38
CA PRO A 81 4.44 -0.54 13.59
C PRO A 81 3.37 -0.82 14.65
N GLN A 82 3.67 -1.71 15.59
CA GLN A 82 2.72 -2.07 16.65
C GLN A 82 2.30 -0.85 17.48
N GLU A 83 1.02 -0.81 17.86
CA GLU A 83 0.45 0.28 18.65
C GLU A 83 1.25 0.50 19.95
N GLY A 84 1.85 1.69 20.09
CA GLY A 84 2.74 2.04 21.21
C GLY A 84 4.19 2.29 20.79
N ASP A 85 4.58 1.90 19.58
CA ASP A 85 5.89 2.22 19.01
C ASP A 85 5.77 3.49 18.14
N GLY A 86 6.00 4.65 18.77
CA GLY A 86 5.98 5.95 18.12
C GLY A 86 6.05 7.12 19.10
N ILE A 87 6.19 8.35 18.58
CA ILE A 87 6.35 9.57 19.39
C ILE A 87 5.15 9.77 20.35
N ILE A 88 3.94 9.42 19.92
CA ILE A 88 2.72 9.50 20.74
C ILE A 88 2.74 8.46 21.87
N GLY A 89 3.20 7.24 21.59
CA GLY A 89 3.40 6.20 22.62
C GLY A 89 4.47 6.61 23.64
N ALA A 90 5.55 7.24 23.20
CA ALA A 90 6.60 7.76 24.08
C ALA A 90 6.11 8.90 24.99
N LEU A 91 5.20 9.74 24.52
CA LEU A 91 4.57 10.80 25.32
C LEU A 91 3.56 10.26 26.34
N LEU A 92 2.83 9.19 26.01
CA LEU A 92 1.80 8.60 26.90
C LEU A 92 2.38 7.65 27.96
N PHE A 93 3.45 6.91 27.65
CA PHE A 93 3.95 5.85 28.54
C PHE A 93 5.19 6.23 29.36
N GLY A 94 5.65 7.47 29.28
CA GLY A 94 6.83 7.94 30.00
C GLY A 94 8.12 7.30 29.49
N PHE A 95 9.23 7.97 29.73
CA PHE A 95 10.59 7.61 29.27
C PHE A 95 11.15 6.34 29.92
N LEU A 96 10.42 5.22 29.92
CA LEU A 96 10.94 3.93 30.32
C LEU A 96 11.53 3.21 29.12
N ASN A 97 12.86 3.31 29.02
CA ASN A 97 13.77 2.34 28.40
C ASN A 97 13.18 1.54 27.22
N ARG A 98 13.13 2.13 26.02
CA ARG A 98 13.06 1.33 24.80
C ARG A 98 14.21 1.70 23.88
N LYS A 99 15.23 0.85 23.94
CA LYS A 99 16.38 0.77 23.04
C LYS A 99 16.00 0.25 21.64
N HIS A 100 14.70 0.27 21.29
CA HIS A 100 14.22 0.03 19.94
C HIS A 100 14.28 1.38 19.23
N ARG A 101 15.03 1.42 18.14
CA ARG A 101 15.21 2.60 17.29
C ARG A 101 13.82 3.05 16.84
N GLN A 102 13.31 4.11 17.46
CA GLN A 102 12.07 4.79 17.07
C GLN A 102 12.29 5.35 15.67
N GLN A 103 11.96 4.57 14.64
CA GLN A 103 11.89 5.08 13.28
C GLN A 103 10.44 5.42 13.05
N ASP A 104 10.19 6.68 12.66
CA ASP A 104 8.87 7.06 12.21
C ASP A 104 8.49 6.14 11.05
N PRO A 105 7.28 5.57 11.08
CA PRO A 105 6.88 4.59 10.10
C PRO A 105 6.78 5.19 8.70
N GLU A 106 7.29 4.45 7.72
CA GLU A 106 7.31 4.92 6.33
C GLU A 106 5.88 5.07 5.78
N PRO A 107 5.63 6.05 4.91
CA PRO A 107 4.31 6.21 4.31
C PRO A 107 4.06 5.08 3.30
N LEU A 108 2.91 4.39 3.45
CA LEU A 108 2.40 3.47 2.45
C LEU A 108 1.39 4.19 1.57
N THR A 109 1.75 4.51 0.33
CA THR A 109 0.93 5.35 -0.56
C THR A 109 0.20 4.55 -1.63
N ILE A 110 -0.83 5.17 -2.21
CA ILE A 110 -1.53 4.64 -3.40
C ILE A 110 -0.56 4.40 -4.57
N ALA A 111 0.42 5.27 -4.78
CA ALA A 111 1.44 5.09 -5.82
C ALA A 111 2.23 3.79 -5.64
N MET A 112 2.59 3.43 -4.41
CA MET A 112 3.32 2.19 -4.12
C MET A 112 2.48 0.96 -4.44
N LEU A 113 1.20 0.99 -4.07
CA LEU A 113 0.25 -0.07 -4.43
C LEU A 113 0.07 -0.17 -5.96
N ALA A 114 -0.03 0.96 -6.65
CA ALA A 114 -0.16 1.00 -8.10
C ALA A 114 1.10 0.48 -8.81
N HIS A 115 2.28 0.85 -8.31
CA HIS A 115 3.56 0.39 -8.85
C HIS A 115 3.73 -1.12 -8.66
N ALA A 116 3.51 -1.63 -7.44
CA ALA A 116 3.64 -3.05 -7.16
C ALA A 116 2.62 -3.90 -7.92
N ALA A 117 1.38 -3.40 -8.12
CA ALA A 117 0.40 -4.04 -8.99
C ALA A 117 0.83 -4.04 -10.46
N PHE A 118 1.39 -2.92 -10.93
CA PHE A 118 1.92 -2.79 -12.29
C PHE A 118 3.09 -3.75 -12.57
N VAL A 119 4.02 -3.90 -11.63
CA VAL A 119 5.20 -4.78 -11.75
C VAL A 119 4.87 -6.24 -11.41
N GLY A 120 3.86 -6.48 -10.58
CA GLY A 120 3.48 -7.80 -10.06
C GLY A 120 4.29 -8.26 -8.85
N ALA A 121 5.05 -7.36 -8.22
CA ALA A 121 5.87 -7.66 -7.05
C ALA A 121 6.04 -6.43 -6.17
N TRP A 122 6.20 -6.64 -4.86
CA TRP A 122 6.57 -5.60 -3.92
C TRP A 122 8.07 -5.30 -3.99
N GLY A 123 8.46 -4.03 -3.91
CA GLY A 123 9.87 -3.59 -3.89
C GLY A 123 10.19 -2.44 -4.83
#